data_AF-A0A960ILV2-F1
#
_entry.id   AF-A0A960ILV2-F1
#
_cell.length_a   1.000
_cell.length_b   1.000
_cell.length_c   1.000
_cell.angle_alpha   90.00
_cell.angle_beta   90.00
_cell.angle_gamma   90.00
#
_symmetry.space_group_name_H-M   'P 1'
#
loop_
_entity.id
_entity.type
_entity.pdbx_description
1 polymer ?
#
loop_
_entity_poly.entity_id
_entity_poly.type
_entity_poly.pdbx_seq_one_letter_code
_entity_poly.pdbx_strand_id
1 'polypeptide(L)'
;MRESWRDVAHLLRLAALFAVGILAFLVLRAIFVPAGFGELGHFRSGAMGDNAARPLSYAGRTTCADCHDQEAATLAGSAHARIGCESCHGPLATHAADPDAVTPTLPVATPLCERCHAELQARPARQPQVDPGPHADGADCADCHQPHDPTP
;
A
#
# COMPACT_ATOMS: atom_id res chain seq x y z
N MET A 1 51.69 0.24 44.81
CA MET A 1 50.28 0.71 44.91
C MET A 1 49.81 1.60 43.76
N ARG A 2 50.61 2.52 43.19
CA ARG A 2 50.11 3.44 42.14
C ARG A 2 49.88 2.80 40.74
N GLU A 3 50.59 1.72 40.42
CA GLU A 3 50.50 1.01 39.13
C GLU A 3 49.18 0.22 38.99
N SER A 4 48.84 -0.63 39.98
CA SER A 4 47.60 -1.41 40.01
C SER A 4 46.30 -0.57 39.92
N TRP A 5 46.31 0.68 40.37
CA TRP A 5 45.15 1.58 40.24
C TRP A 5 44.95 2.10 38.81
N ARG A 6 46.01 2.20 37.99
CA ARG A 6 45.89 2.52 36.56
C ARG A 6 45.28 1.34 35.79
N ASP A 7 45.62 0.12 36.20
CA ASP A 7 45.06 -1.12 35.64
C ASP A 7 43.59 -1.33 36.03
N VAL A 8 43.16 -0.88 37.20
CA VAL A 8 41.73 -0.95 37.57
C VAL A 8 40.93 0.22 36.98
N ALA A 9 41.54 1.40 36.83
CA ALA A 9 40.84 2.59 36.33
C ALA A 9 40.34 2.44 34.89
N HIS A 10 41.09 1.79 33.98
CA HIS A 10 40.62 1.60 32.61
C HIS A 10 39.48 0.58 32.54
N LEU A 11 39.50 -0.48 33.37
CA LEU A 11 38.40 -1.42 33.49
C LEU A 11 37.13 -0.76 34.04
N LEU A 12 37.25 0.11 35.05
CA LEU A 12 36.11 0.87 35.60
C LEU A 12 35.51 1.85 34.58
N ARG A 13 36.34 2.53 33.78
CA ARG A 13 35.87 3.42 32.70
C ARG A 13 35.13 2.63 31.62
N LEU A 14 35.65 1.46 31.24
CA LEU A 14 35.00 0.58 30.27
C LEU A 14 33.65 0.07 30.80
N ALA A 15 33.61 -0.39 32.05
CA ALA A 15 32.38 -0.82 32.71
C ALA A 15 31.34 0.31 32.77
N ALA A 16 31.76 1.54 33.09
CA ALA A 16 30.89 2.71 33.09
C ALA A 16 30.31 3.01 31.69
N LEU A 17 31.13 2.93 30.63
CA LEU A 17 30.66 3.10 29.26
C LEU A 17 29.62 2.05 28.86
N PHE A 18 29.84 0.78 29.20
CA PHE A 18 28.85 -0.27 28.98
C PHE A 18 27.57 -0.02 29.78
N ALA A 19 27.66 0.39 31.04
CA ALA A 19 26.50 0.70 31.85
C ALA A 19 25.67 1.85 31.24
N VAL A 20 26.33 2.91 30.78
CA VAL A 20 25.68 4.03 30.08
C VAL A 20 25.03 3.54 28.78
N GLY A 21 25.73 2.74 27.97
CA GLY A 21 25.21 2.20 26.72
C GLY A 21 24.00 1.28 26.93
N ILE A 22 24.05 0.40 27.92
CA ILE A 22 22.93 -0.50 28.28
C ILE A 22 21.75 0.32 28.79
N LEU A 23 21.99 1.32 29.66
CA LEU A 23 20.92 2.19 30.14
C LEU A 23 20.26 2.95 28.99
N ALA A 24 21.06 3.54 28.10
CA ALA A 24 20.56 4.21 26.91
C ALA A 24 19.73 3.25 26.03
N PHE A 25 20.21 2.03 25.80
CA PHE A 25 19.48 1.01 25.05
C PHE A 25 18.14 0.66 25.70
N LEU A 26 18.11 0.44 27.01
CA LEU A 26 16.87 0.11 27.74
C LEU A 26 15.86 1.26 27.69
N VAL A 27 16.32 2.51 27.81
CA VAL A 27 15.47 3.70 27.67
C VAL A 27 14.91 3.81 26.25
N LEU A 28 15.77 3.70 25.23
CA LEU A 28 15.32 3.73 23.83
C LEU A 28 14.32 2.61 23.55
N ARG A 29 14.58 1.39 24.02
CA ARG A 29 13.67 0.27 23.88
C ARG A 29 12.31 0.56 24.55
N ALA A 30 12.31 1.13 25.74
CA ALA A 30 11.07 1.47 26.45
C ALA A 30 10.24 2.56 25.73
N ILE A 31 10.90 3.48 25.02
CA ILE A 31 10.24 4.55 24.24
C ILE A 31 9.70 4.02 22.90
N PHE A 32 10.51 3.22 22.19
CA PHE A 32 10.21 2.84 20.80
C PHE A 32 9.46 1.53 20.64
N VAL A 33 9.49 0.62 21.63
CA VAL A 33 8.70 -0.62 21.58
C VAL A 33 7.29 -0.31 22.07
N PRO A 34 6.26 -0.34 21.21
CA PRO A 34 4.91 -0.01 21.64
C PRO A 34 4.34 -1.05 22.60
N ALA A 35 3.37 -0.64 23.42
CA ALA A 35 2.60 -1.56 24.25
C ALA A 35 1.95 -2.66 23.39
N GLY A 36 2.00 -3.90 23.88
CA GLY A 36 1.46 -5.08 23.19
C GLY A 36 2.29 -5.60 22.00
N PHE A 37 3.44 -4.98 21.69
CA PHE A 37 4.38 -5.52 20.72
C PHE A 37 5.08 -6.77 21.27
N GLY A 38 5.01 -7.88 20.54
CA GLY A 38 5.63 -9.14 20.98
C GLY A 38 4.63 -10.20 21.46
N GLU A 39 3.41 -9.81 21.86
CA GLU A 39 2.40 -10.73 22.42
C GLU A 39 1.96 -11.81 21.41
N LEU A 40 1.98 -11.46 20.12
CA LEU A 40 1.60 -12.33 19.00
C LEU A 40 2.79 -12.59 18.05
N GLY A 41 4.02 -12.58 18.56
CA GLY A 41 5.24 -12.63 17.74
C GLY A 41 5.71 -11.24 17.32
N HIS A 42 6.28 -11.09 16.11
CA HIS A 42 6.75 -9.78 15.60
C HIS A 42 5.59 -8.88 15.13
N PHE A 43 4.63 -8.66 16.02
CA PHE A 43 3.39 -7.93 15.77
C PHE A 43 2.89 -7.26 17.05
N ARG A 44 2.16 -6.15 16.91
CA ARG A 44 1.52 -5.44 18.02
C ARG A 44 0.03 -5.74 18.05
N SER A 45 -0.45 -6.34 19.14
CA SER A 45 -1.84 -6.76 19.30
C SER A 45 -2.87 -5.62 19.05
N GLY A 46 -2.60 -4.42 19.55
CA GLY A 46 -3.47 -3.25 19.33
C GLY A 46 -3.53 -2.70 17.88
N ALA A 47 -2.67 -3.15 16.97
CA ALA A 47 -2.61 -2.61 15.61
C ALA A 47 -3.87 -2.86 14.79
N MET A 48 -4.56 -3.98 15.02
CA MET A 48 -5.81 -4.28 14.32
C MET A 48 -6.92 -3.29 14.69
N GLY A 49 -7.07 -2.99 15.98
CA GLY A 49 -8.04 -1.99 16.47
C GLY A 49 -7.74 -0.60 15.92
N ASP A 50 -6.47 -0.19 15.98
CA ASP A 50 -6.05 1.13 15.46
C ASP A 50 -6.26 1.27 13.95
N ASN A 51 -6.07 0.19 13.18
CA ASN A 51 -6.34 0.19 11.75
C ASN A 51 -7.85 0.20 11.45
N ALA A 52 -8.65 -0.55 12.22
CA ALA A 52 -10.11 -0.59 12.07
C ALA A 52 -10.78 0.75 12.43
N ALA A 53 -10.19 1.52 13.34
CA ALA A 53 -10.69 2.84 13.73
C ALA A 53 -10.42 3.94 12.68
N ARG A 54 -9.63 3.66 11.63
CA ARG A 54 -9.38 4.65 10.57
C ARG A 54 -10.65 4.86 9.74
N PRO A 55 -10.96 6.12 9.36
CA PRO A 55 -12.07 6.38 8.43
C PRO A 55 -11.90 5.60 7.14
N LEU A 56 -12.98 4.97 6.66
CA LEU A 56 -12.98 4.25 5.39
C LEU A 56 -12.93 5.25 4.24
N SER A 57 -11.93 5.11 3.37
CA SER A 57 -11.86 5.88 2.11
C SER A 57 -12.33 5.07 0.91
N TYR A 58 -12.36 3.74 1.03
CA TYR A 58 -12.78 2.81 -0.01
C TYR A 58 -14.15 2.23 0.32
N ALA A 59 -15.04 2.19 -0.66
CA ALA A 59 -16.40 1.66 -0.53
C ALA A 59 -16.45 0.14 -0.68
N GLY A 60 -15.55 -0.42 -1.51
CA GLY A 60 -15.58 -1.82 -1.92
C GLY A 60 -16.48 -2.08 -3.13
N ARG A 61 -16.12 -3.11 -3.91
CA ARG A 61 -16.74 -3.43 -5.20
C ARG A 61 -18.25 -3.64 -5.14
N THR A 62 -18.75 -4.31 -4.10
CA THR A 62 -20.19 -4.62 -3.99
C THR A 62 -21.00 -3.34 -3.95
N THR A 63 -20.58 -2.35 -3.15
CA THR A 63 -21.25 -1.05 -3.06
C THR A 63 -21.26 -0.31 -4.38
N CYS A 64 -20.19 -0.40 -5.18
CA CYS A 64 -20.16 0.17 -6.52
C CYS A 64 -21.19 -0.53 -7.45
N ALA A 65 -21.27 -1.85 -7.38
CA ALA A 65 -22.11 -2.67 -8.25
C ALA A 65 -23.61 -2.53 -7.95
N ASP A 66 -23.99 -2.07 -6.76
CA ASP A 66 -25.38 -1.83 -6.39
C ASP A 66 -26.04 -0.72 -7.25
N CYS A 67 -25.25 0.24 -7.75
CA CYS A 67 -25.70 1.34 -8.62
C CYS A 67 -25.12 1.28 -10.04
N HIS A 68 -23.91 0.72 -10.22
CA HIS A 68 -23.23 0.58 -11.52
C HIS A 68 -23.22 -0.89 -11.98
N ASP A 69 -24.39 -1.51 -12.04
CA ASP A 69 -24.59 -2.93 -12.33
C ASP A 69 -24.13 -3.32 -13.75
N GLN A 70 -24.40 -2.49 -14.75
CA GLN A 70 -23.99 -2.72 -16.13
C GLN A 70 -22.47 -2.77 -16.28
N GLU A 71 -21.77 -1.82 -15.66
CA GLU A 71 -20.31 -1.78 -15.68
C GLU A 71 -19.70 -2.94 -14.89
N ALA A 72 -20.32 -3.29 -13.76
CA ALA A 72 -19.91 -4.46 -12.98
C ALA A 72 -20.10 -5.77 -13.77
N ALA A 73 -21.16 -5.88 -14.57
CA ALA A 73 -21.43 -7.04 -15.43
C ALA A 73 -20.43 -7.12 -16.60
N THR A 74 -20.14 -6.00 -17.27
CA THR A 74 -19.11 -5.92 -18.32
C THR A 74 -17.74 -6.34 -17.77
N LEU A 75 -17.33 -5.77 -16.63
CA LEU A 75 -16.07 -6.12 -15.98
C LEU A 75 -16.02 -7.59 -15.54
N ALA A 76 -17.14 -8.16 -15.08
CA ALA A 76 -17.21 -9.56 -14.69
C ALA A 76 -16.98 -10.53 -15.87
N GLY A 77 -17.29 -10.10 -17.09
CA GLY A 77 -17.03 -10.86 -18.32
C GLY A 77 -15.60 -10.75 -18.85
N SER A 78 -14.82 -9.77 -18.39
CA SER A 78 -13.49 -9.47 -18.93
C SER A 78 -12.35 -10.16 -18.17
N ALA A 79 -11.14 -10.05 -18.72
CA ALA A 79 -9.92 -10.51 -18.05
C ALA A 79 -9.63 -9.76 -16.72
N HIS A 80 -10.27 -8.60 -16.51
CA HIS A 80 -10.15 -7.81 -15.29
C HIS A 80 -11.23 -8.10 -14.25
N ALA A 81 -12.01 -9.17 -14.41
CA ALA A 81 -13.10 -9.57 -13.49
C ALA A 81 -12.71 -9.71 -12.01
N ARG A 82 -11.43 -9.81 -11.67
CA ARG A 82 -10.93 -9.90 -10.29
C ARG A 82 -10.32 -8.59 -9.76
N ILE A 83 -10.21 -7.56 -10.59
CA ILE A 83 -9.74 -6.23 -10.21
C ILE A 83 -10.93 -5.47 -9.62
N GLY A 84 -10.73 -4.82 -8.46
CA GLY A 84 -11.75 -3.97 -7.86
C GLY A 84 -11.84 -2.62 -8.55
N CYS A 85 -13.05 -2.05 -8.64
CA CYS A 85 -13.32 -0.76 -9.30
C CYS A 85 -12.36 0.36 -8.87
N GLU A 86 -12.08 0.41 -7.57
CA GLU A 86 -11.26 1.45 -6.93
C GLU A 86 -9.75 1.32 -7.23
N SER A 87 -9.33 0.24 -7.90
CA SER A 87 -7.98 0.11 -8.45
C SER A 87 -7.72 1.08 -9.60
N CYS A 88 -8.79 1.47 -10.31
CA CYS A 88 -8.77 2.43 -11.41
C CYS A 88 -9.43 3.75 -11.01
N HIS A 89 -10.60 3.71 -10.37
CA HIS A 89 -11.39 4.89 -10.03
C HIS A 89 -10.99 5.60 -8.73
N GLY A 90 -10.11 5.00 -7.92
CA GLY A 90 -9.65 5.57 -6.65
C GLY A 90 -10.65 5.40 -5.50
N PRO A 91 -10.35 6.00 -4.32
CA PRO A 91 -11.17 5.88 -3.12
C PRO A 91 -12.41 6.78 -3.19
N LEU A 92 -13.59 6.20 -3.38
CA LEU A 92 -14.84 6.93 -3.61
C LEU A 92 -15.91 6.65 -2.55
N ALA A 93 -15.50 6.36 -1.30
CA ALA A 93 -16.44 6.12 -0.20
C ALA A 93 -17.45 7.25 0.01
N THR A 94 -17.06 8.52 -0.16
CA THR A 94 -17.99 9.66 -0.04
C THR A 94 -19.07 9.63 -1.11
N HIS A 95 -18.71 9.38 -2.37
CA HIS A 95 -19.67 9.26 -3.46
C HIS A 95 -20.59 8.05 -3.28
N ALA A 96 -20.04 6.93 -2.80
CA ALA A 96 -20.85 5.75 -2.50
C ALA A 96 -21.86 5.97 -1.36
N ALA A 97 -21.51 6.81 -0.37
CA ALA A 97 -22.40 7.14 0.75
C ALA A 97 -23.45 8.21 0.39
N ASP A 98 -23.07 9.19 -0.44
CA ASP A 98 -23.93 10.26 -0.91
C ASP A 98 -23.55 10.62 -2.38
N PRO A 99 -24.25 10.02 -3.37
CA PRO A 99 -23.94 10.22 -4.79
C PRO A 99 -24.06 11.67 -5.26
N ASP A 100 -24.91 12.47 -4.60
CA ASP A 100 -25.16 13.87 -4.96
C ASP A 100 -24.15 14.82 -4.31
N ALA A 101 -23.50 14.42 -3.20
CA ALA A 101 -22.49 15.24 -2.54
C ALA A 101 -21.18 15.36 -3.35
N VAL A 102 -20.81 14.31 -4.09
CA VAL A 102 -19.58 14.29 -4.89
C VAL A 102 -19.84 13.53 -6.18
N THR A 103 -19.62 14.21 -7.32
CA THR A 103 -19.56 13.57 -8.65
C THR A 103 -18.09 13.35 -9.03
N PRO A 104 -17.62 12.09 -9.10
CA PRO A 104 -16.26 11.79 -9.51
C PRO A 104 -16.04 12.07 -11.00
N THR A 105 -14.81 12.45 -11.36
CA THR A 105 -14.37 12.49 -12.77
C THR A 105 -13.82 11.14 -13.19
N LEU A 106 -14.08 10.72 -14.42
CA LEU A 106 -13.43 9.53 -14.98
C LEU A 106 -11.91 9.74 -15.04
N PRO A 107 -11.11 8.75 -14.62
CA PRO A 107 -9.66 8.86 -14.68
C PRO A 107 -9.16 8.70 -16.12
N VAL A 108 -8.00 9.29 -16.41
CA VAL A 108 -7.24 9.06 -17.65
C VAL A 108 -6.69 7.62 -17.63
N ALA A 109 -6.90 6.83 -18.68
CA ALA A 109 -6.66 5.40 -18.64
C ALA A 109 -5.17 5.05 -18.75
N THR A 110 -4.42 5.73 -19.61
CA THR A 110 -2.99 5.44 -19.84
C THR A 110 -2.15 5.23 -18.56
N PRO A 111 -2.12 6.16 -17.59
CA PRO A 111 -1.33 5.99 -16.36
C PRO A 111 -1.87 4.93 -15.40
N LEU A 112 -3.07 4.38 -15.64
CA LEU A 112 -3.65 3.27 -14.88
C LEU A 112 -3.30 1.94 -15.55
N CYS A 113 -3.52 1.84 -16.85
CA CYS A 113 -3.26 0.64 -17.65
C CYS A 113 -1.79 0.25 -17.62
N GLU A 114 -0.88 1.21 -17.81
CA GLU A 114 0.57 0.99 -17.85
C GLU A 114 1.15 0.40 -16.55
N ARG A 115 0.49 0.62 -15.40
CA ARG A 115 0.90 0.02 -14.12
C ARG A 115 0.92 -1.50 -14.18
N CYS A 116 0.06 -2.09 -15.02
CA CYS A 116 -0.07 -3.53 -15.22
C CYS A 116 0.41 -4.00 -16.60
N HIS A 117 0.23 -3.17 -17.62
CA HIS A 117 0.38 -3.55 -19.02
C HIS A 117 1.59 -2.92 -19.74
N ALA A 118 2.35 -2.02 -19.11
CA ALA A 118 3.60 -1.57 -19.72
C ALA A 118 4.60 -2.73 -19.80
N GLU A 119 5.26 -2.87 -20.95
CA GLU A 119 6.29 -3.89 -21.17
C GLU A 119 7.44 -3.73 -20.18
N LEU A 120 7.67 -4.76 -19.36
CA LEU A 120 8.75 -4.81 -18.38
C LEU A 120 9.29 -6.24 -18.29
N GLN A 121 10.62 -6.39 -18.35
CA GLN A 121 11.29 -7.70 -18.30
C GLN A 121 10.90 -8.55 -17.07
N ALA A 122 10.58 -7.92 -15.94
CA ALA A 122 10.22 -8.61 -14.71
C ALA A 122 8.75 -9.10 -14.68
N ARG A 123 7.91 -8.70 -15.65
CA ARG A 123 6.50 -9.12 -15.68
C ARG A 123 6.38 -10.53 -16.30
N PRO A 124 5.46 -11.37 -15.80
CA PRO A 124 5.22 -12.68 -16.38
C PRO A 124 4.79 -12.58 -17.86
N ALA A 125 5.35 -13.43 -18.72
CA ALA A 125 5.00 -13.47 -20.15
C ALA A 125 3.51 -13.73 -20.42
N ARG A 126 2.79 -14.34 -19.46
CA ARG A 126 1.34 -14.59 -19.54
C ARG A 126 0.47 -13.35 -19.30
N GLN A 127 1.05 -12.26 -18.80
CA GLN A 127 0.35 -10.99 -18.65
C GLN A 127 0.47 -10.23 -19.98
N PRO A 128 -0.64 -9.82 -20.61
CA PRO A 128 -0.59 -8.95 -21.78
C PRO A 128 0.20 -7.68 -21.47
N GLN A 129 1.18 -7.38 -22.31
CA GLN A 129 2.08 -6.25 -22.16
C GLN A 129 2.24 -5.53 -23.50
N VAL A 130 2.48 -4.23 -23.44
CA VAL A 130 2.65 -3.38 -24.60
C VAL A 130 3.67 -2.28 -24.32
N ASP A 131 4.43 -1.89 -25.33
CA ASP A 131 5.16 -0.63 -25.34
C ASP A 131 4.17 0.49 -25.74
N PRO A 132 3.77 1.38 -24.81
CA PRO A 132 2.75 2.39 -25.08
C PRO A 132 3.20 3.40 -26.15
N GLY A 133 4.51 3.62 -26.32
CA GLY A 133 5.05 4.57 -27.30
C GLY A 133 4.58 4.29 -28.73
N PRO A 134 5.01 3.18 -29.35
CA PRO A 134 4.58 2.82 -30.70
C PRO A 134 3.12 2.34 -30.79
N HIS A 135 2.52 1.90 -29.69
CA HIS A 135 1.16 1.36 -29.71
C HIS A 135 0.08 2.44 -29.71
N ALA A 136 0.20 3.44 -28.82
CA ALA A 136 -0.81 4.47 -28.65
C ALA A 136 -0.47 5.78 -29.38
N ASP A 137 0.80 6.02 -29.73
CA ASP A 137 1.28 7.26 -30.36
C ASP A 137 0.77 8.54 -29.65
N GLY A 138 0.70 8.47 -28.31
CA GLY A 138 0.23 9.56 -27.45
C GLY A 138 -1.29 9.65 -27.24
N ALA A 139 -2.10 8.77 -27.83
CA ALA A 139 -3.52 8.64 -27.51
C ALA A 139 -3.75 8.04 -26.10
N ASP A 140 -4.92 8.28 -25.52
CA ASP A 140 -5.29 7.59 -24.28
C ASP A 140 -5.73 6.15 -24.57
N CYS A 141 -5.42 5.21 -23.68
CA CYS A 141 -5.83 3.82 -23.88
C CYS A 141 -7.35 3.67 -24.06
N ALA A 142 -8.16 4.53 -23.42
CA ALA A 142 -9.61 4.51 -23.53
C ALA A 142 -10.15 5.02 -24.88
N ASP A 143 -9.31 5.65 -25.71
CA ASP A 143 -9.72 6.10 -27.05
C ASP A 143 -9.93 4.90 -28.00
N CYS A 144 -9.29 3.76 -27.71
CA CYS A 144 -9.38 2.54 -28.52
C CYS A 144 -9.91 1.32 -27.74
N HIS A 145 -9.59 1.19 -26.44
CA HIS A 145 -10.03 0.06 -25.62
C HIS A 145 -11.13 0.47 -24.64
N GLN A 146 -12.11 -0.39 -24.41
CA GLN A 146 -13.12 -0.19 -23.37
C GLN A 146 -12.54 -0.51 -21.98
N PRO A 147 -12.41 0.42 -21.01
CA PRO A 147 -11.69 0.14 -19.76
C PRO A 147 -12.27 -0.98 -18.88
N HIS A 148 -13.58 -1.30 -19.00
CA HIS A 148 -14.19 -2.43 -18.30
C HIS A 148 -14.09 -3.77 -19.06
N ASP A 149 -13.73 -3.75 -20.34
CA ASP A 149 -13.41 -4.92 -21.13
C ASP A 149 -12.36 -4.58 -22.20
N PRO A 150 -11.09 -4.37 -21.80
CA PRO A 150 -10.06 -3.82 -22.68
C PRO A 150 -9.48 -4.92 -23.56
N THR A 151 -10.34 -5.55 -24.35
CA THR A 151 -9.93 -6.44 -25.43
C THR A 151 -9.35 -5.64 -26.58
N PRO A 152 -8.39 -6.21 -27.33
CA PRO A 152 -7.93 -5.68 -28.61
C PRO A 152 -9.04 -5.59 -29.66
#